data_AF-A0A6N7PUX2-F1
#
_entry.id   AF-A0A6N7PUX2-F1
#
_cell.length_a   1.000
_cell.length_b   1.000
_cell.length_c   1.000
_cell.angle_alpha   90.00
_cell.angle_beta   90.00
_cell.angle_gamma   90.00
#
_symmetry.space_group_name_H-M   'P 1'
#
loop_
_entity.id
_entity.type
_entity.pdbx_description
1 polymer ?
#
loop_
_entity_poly.entity_id
_entity_poly.type
_entity_poly.pdbx_seq_one_letter_code
_entity_poly.pdbx_strand_id
1 'polypeptide(L)'
;MDEPRLSEPLADPELRRFLLDFVRRRVSPADADDIVQTVLCEALTAKNRPVDGAELRKYLLGIARHKVADAHRAAARLEMREPPELVAGPPPVEEEALVRWAERQAPATEEAKKTLAWMAREGEGEKLESIAEEEQVPAARVRQRVSRMRRWMKERWLAELAAVAALVALAAILWRVVKDADEPEALVPVPDKVPAPPDTPLDRAKALRADAFWWCERGSYKVCVEQLDAAKQLDPSGDAAPEVQAARERARRALEAPQPRPTSTSTPTPPETKGEIKDTKELEPRKVAPSPKPAPTNAKPKLDPELIDRGTKNEKSRPLPKTQRKKGDIELLKK
;
A
#
# COMPACT_ATOMS: atom_id res chain seq x y z
N MET A 1 -52.08 6.85 -48.33
CA MET A 1 -51.87 5.64 -47.52
C MET A 1 -50.71 5.97 -46.58
N ASP A 2 -51.02 6.54 -45.43
CA ASP A 2 -50.02 6.80 -44.39
C ASP A 2 -49.57 5.46 -43.83
N GLU A 3 -48.36 5.01 -44.20
CA GLU A 3 -47.71 3.96 -43.44
C GLU A 3 -47.57 4.46 -42.00
N PRO A 4 -48.07 3.73 -41.00
CA PRO A 4 -47.81 4.09 -39.62
C PRO A 4 -46.29 4.10 -39.47
N ARG A 5 -45.72 5.27 -39.18
CA ARG A 5 -44.32 5.42 -38.78
C ARG A 5 -44.18 4.55 -37.53
N LEU A 6 -43.79 3.28 -37.72
CA LEU A 6 -43.39 2.39 -36.65
C LEU A 6 -42.33 3.18 -35.90
N SER A 7 -42.70 3.70 -34.73
CA SER A 7 -41.82 4.47 -33.87
C SER A 7 -40.60 3.60 -33.65
N GLU A 8 -39.51 3.91 -34.36
CA GLU A 8 -38.36 3.03 -34.43
C GLU A 8 -37.87 2.82 -33.00
N PRO A 9 -37.92 1.60 -32.43
CA PRO A 9 -37.67 1.40 -31.01
C PRO A 9 -36.28 1.87 -30.54
N LEU A 10 -35.35 2.08 -31.48
CA LEU A 10 -34.03 2.66 -31.22
C LEU A 10 -34.04 4.19 -31.00
N ALA A 11 -35.08 4.88 -31.45
CA ALA A 11 -35.25 6.32 -31.25
C ALA A 11 -35.80 6.67 -29.86
N ASP A 12 -36.11 5.67 -29.02
CA ASP A 12 -36.57 5.86 -27.65
C ASP A 12 -35.46 6.49 -26.76
N PRO A 13 -35.65 7.72 -26.24
CA PRO A 13 -34.66 8.36 -25.36
C PRO A 13 -34.48 7.61 -24.04
N GLU A 14 -35.47 6.85 -23.56
CA GLU A 14 -35.34 6.05 -22.34
C GLU A 14 -34.39 4.87 -22.55
N LEU A 15 -34.40 4.27 -23.73
CA LEU A 15 -33.48 3.22 -24.11
C LEU A 15 -32.02 3.71 -24.12
N ARG A 16 -31.78 4.91 -24.67
CA ARG A 16 -30.45 5.55 -24.63
C ARG A 16 -29.99 5.81 -23.19
N ARG A 17 -30.86 6.38 -22.34
CA ARG A 17 -30.55 6.63 -20.93
C ARG A 17 -30.21 5.33 -20.19
N PHE A 18 -30.99 4.28 -20.41
CA PHE A 18 -30.74 2.96 -19.85
C PHE A 18 -29.37 2.39 -20.25
N LEU A 19 -29.01 2.45 -21.53
CA LEU A 19 -27.69 2.00 -22.00
C LEU A 19 -26.55 2.84 -21.42
N LEU A 20 -26.73 4.16 -21.35
CA LEU A 20 -25.74 5.06 -20.79
C LEU A 20 -25.50 4.78 -19.31
N ASP A 21 -26.55 4.56 -18.51
CA ASP A 21 -26.43 4.20 -17.10
C ASP A 21 -25.75 2.84 -16.91
N PHE A 22 -25.98 1.89 -17.82
CA PHE A 22 -25.30 0.60 -17.81
C PHE A 22 -23.80 0.73 -18.11
N VAL A 23 -23.43 1.52 -19.12
CA VAL A 23 -22.04 1.69 -19.58
C VAL A 23 -21.24 2.54 -18.58
N ARG A 24 -21.79 3.66 -18.09
CA ARG A 24 -21.14 4.55 -17.10
C ARG A 24 -20.70 3.88 -15.82
N ARG A 25 -21.35 2.78 -15.42
CA ARG A 25 -20.96 2.00 -14.23
C ARG A 25 -19.71 1.14 -14.44
N ARG A 26 -19.16 1.08 -15.66
CA ARG A 26 -18.10 0.12 -16.04
C ARG A 26 -16.91 0.76 -16.72
N VAL A 27 -17.09 1.87 -17.40
CA VAL A 27 -16.02 2.60 -18.11
C VAL A 27 -15.91 4.03 -17.60
N SER A 28 -14.86 4.74 -18.04
CA SER A 28 -14.70 6.16 -17.73
C SER A 28 -15.89 6.98 -18.27
N PRO A 29 -16.24 8.12 -17.64
CA PRO A 29 -17.31 8.98 -18.16
C PRO A 29 -17.04 9.50 -19.58
N ALA A 30 -15.77 9.63 -19.98
CA ALA A 30 -15.37 10.09 -21.31
C ALA A 30 -15.68 9.06 -22.41
N ASP A 31 -15.48 7.76 -22.12
CA ASP A 31 -15.71 6.69 -23.10
C ASP A 31 -17.17 6.25 -23.18
N ALA A 32 -17.99 6.63 -22.19
CA ALA A 32 -19.33 6.08 -22.04
C ALA A 32 -20.28 6.45 -23.19
N ASP A 33 -20.29 7.72 -23.61
CA ASP A 33 -21.14 8.18 -24.70
C ASP A 33 -20.72 7.58 -26.05
N ASP A 34 -19.42 7.47 -26.31
CA ASP A 34 -18.86 6.87 -27.54
C ASP A 34 -19.20 5.38 -27.66
N ILE A 35 -19.12 4.64 -26.56
CA ILE A 35 -19.54 3.23 -26.51
C ILE A 35 -21.03 3.09 -26.78
N VAL A 36 -21.88 3.92 -26.16
CA VAL A 36 -23.33 3.90 -26.40
C VAL A 36 -23.65 4.20 -27.86
N GLN A 37 -23.00 5.21 -28.44
CA GLN A 37 -23.15 5.53 -29.87
C GLN A 37 -22.75 4.35 -30.75
N THR A 38 -21.62 3.72 -30.48
CA THR A 38 -21.14 2.54 -31.22
C THR A 38 -22.15 1.39 -31.16
N VAL A 39 -22.70 1.10 -29.97
CA VAL A 39 -23.72 0.06 -29.77
C VAL A 39 -24.97 0.33 -30.60
N LEU A 40 -25.45 1.58 -30.62
CA LEU A 40 -26.63 1.96 -31.41
C LEU A 40 -26.36 1.89 -32.92
N CYS A 41 -25.18 2.32 -33.39
CA CYS A 41 -24.78 2.19 -34.79
C CYS A 41 -24.70 0.72 -35.25
N GLU A 42 -24.16 -0.17 -34.41
CA GLU A 42 -24.15 -1.61 -34.72
C GLU A 42 -25.56 -2.20 -34.76
N ALA A 43 -26.44 -1.80 -33.83
CA ALA A 43 -27.83 -2.22 -33.86
C ALA A 43 -28.59 -1.70 -35.07
N LEU A 44 -28.28 -0.51 -35.58
CA LEU A 44 -28.88 0.05 -36.80
C LEU A 44 -28.48 -0.74 -38.05
N THR A 45 -27.27 -1.30 -38.09
CA THR A 45 -26.75 -2.03 -39.25
C THR A 45 -26.99 -3.54 -39.20
N ALA A 46 -27.42 -4.07 -38.06
CA ALA A 46 -27.70 -5.49 -37.87
C ALA A 46 -28.97 -5.96 -38.61
N LYS A 47 -28.83 -6.95 -39.50
CA LYS A 47 -29.93 -7.52 -40.29
C LYS A 47 -30.98 -8.27 -39.45
N ASN A 48 -30.56 -8.88 -38.34
CA ASN A 48 -31.40 -9.75 -37.49
C ASN A 48 -31.74 -9.09 -36.15
N ARG A 49 -32.01 -7.79 -36.15
CA ARG A 49 -32.40 -7.04 -34.94
C ARG A 49 -33.80 -7.47 -34.47
N PRO A 50 -34.02 -7.78 -33.17
CA PRO A 50 -35.36 -8.03 -32.65
C PRO A 50 -36.27 -6.79 -32.79
N VAL A 51 -37.52 -7.00 -33.18
CA VAL A 51 -38.55 -5.94 -33.29
C VAL A 51 -39.20 -5.65 -31.94
N ASP A 52 -39.31 -6.68 -31.09
CA ASP A 52 -39.83 -6.55 -29.73
C ASP A 52 -38.90 -5.72 -28.85
N GLY A 53 -39.46 -4.77 -28.09
CA GLY A 53 -38.69 -3.81 -27.30
C GLY A 53 -37.92 -4.47 -26.14
N ALA A 54 -38.46 -5.52 -25.52
CA ALA A 54 -37.79 -6.22 -24.42
C ALA A 54 -36.63 -7.07 -24.94
N GLU A 55 -36.82 -7.78 -26.05
CA GLU A 55 -35.77 -8.53 -26.72
C GLU A 55 -34.69 -7.62 -27.32
N LEU A 56 -35.07 -6.44 -27.84
CA LEU A 56 -34.14 -5.41 -28.29
C LEU A 56 -33.25 -4.90 -27.15
N ARG A 57 -33.82 -4.64 -25.97
CA ARG A 57 -33.05 -4.24 -24.77
C ARG A 57 -32.02 -5.31 -24.40
N LYS A 58 -32.41 -6.58 -24.37
CA LYS A 58 -31.46 -7.69 -24.10
C LYS A 58 -30.38 -7.79 -25.16
N TYR A 59 -30.75 -7.65 -26.43
CA TYR A 59 -29.82 -7.65 -27.57
C TYR A 59 -28.77 -6.54 -27.45
N LEU A 60 -29.19 -5.30 -27.19
CA LEU A 60 -28.31 -4.15 -27.02
C LEU A 60 -27.36 -4.29 -25.83
N LEU A 61 -27.84 -4.86 -24.71
CA LEU A 61 -26.96 -5.17 -23.57
C LEU A 61 -25.90 -6.21 -23.92
N GLY A 62 -26.21 -7.17 -24.79
CA GLY A 62 -25.23 -8.12 -25.32
C GLY A 62 -24.09 -7.41 -26.05
N ILE A 63 -24.44 -6.53 -27.00
CA ILE A 63 -23.46 -5.73 -27.74
C ILE A 63 -22.65 -4.82 -26.79
N ALA A 64 -23.32 -4.12 -25.88
CA ALA A 64 -22.68 -3.20 -24.93
C ALA A 64 -21.65 -3.91 -24.03
N ARG A 65 -21.94 -5.13 -23.56
CA ARG A 65 -20.97 -5.92 -22.78
C ARG A 65 -19.69 -6.20 -23.56
N HIS A 66 -19.81 -6.55 -24.84
CA HIS A 66 -18.64 -6.77 -25.69
C HIS A 66 -17.84 -5.49 -25.91
N LYS A 67 -18.51 -4.36 -26.16
CA LYS A 67 -17.84 -3.06 -26.33
C LYS A 67 -17.12 -2.58 -25.07
N VAL A 68 -17.72 -2.75 -23.90
CA VAL A 68 -17.06 -2.47 -22.61
C VAL A 68 -15.82 -3.35 -22.43
N ALA A 69 -15.90 -4.65 -22.71
CA ALA A 69 -14.75 -5.54 -22.63
C ALA A 69 -13.63 -5.13 -23.59
N ASP A 70 -13.97 -4.72 -24.82
CA ASP A 70 -13.01 -4.25 -25.80
C ASP A 70 -12.37 -2.90 -25.42
N ALA A 71 -13.13 -2.00 -24.79
CA ALA A 71 -12.61 -0.75 -24.24
C ALA A 71 -11.58 -1.02 -23.13
N HIS A 72 -11.86 -1.93 -22.19
CA HIS A 72 -10.86 -2.33 -21.18
C HIS A 72 -9.62 -2.97 -21.80
N ARG A 73 -9.78 -3.83 -22.81
CA ARG A 73 -8.63 -4.40 -23.54
C ARG A 73 -7.83 -3.33 -24.27
N ALA A 74 -8.48 -2.29 -24.80
CA ALA A 74 -7.82 -1.17 -25.45
C ALA A 74 -7.08 -0.29 -24.44
N ALA A 75 -7.72 0.06 -23.32
CA ALA A 75 -7.11 0.81 -22.23
C ALA A 75 -5.87 0.07 -21.67
N ALA A 76 -5.98 -1.24 -21.42
CA ALA A 76 -4.85 -2.05 -20.96
C ALA A 76 -3.68 -2.09 -21.96
N ARG A 77 -3.95 -1.99 -23.27
CA ARG A 77 -2.90 -1.89 -24.30
C ARG A 77 -2.27 -0.49 -24.33
N LEU A 78 -3.03 0.55 -24.04
CA LEU A 78 -2.53 1.93 -23.96
C LEU A 78 -1.67 2.11 -22.71
N GLU A 79 -2.13 1.66 -21.54
CA GLU A 79 -1.34 1.66 -20.30
C GLU A 79 -0.02 0.89 -20.43
N MET A 80 0.01 -0.19 -21.20
CA MET A 80 1.24 -0.96 -21.45
C MET A 80 2.16 -0.27 -22.48
N ARG A 81 1.62 0.59 -23.35
CA ARG A 81 2.37 1.23 -24.43
C ARG A 81 2.86 2.63 -24.07
N GLU A 82 2.16 3.32 -23.20
CA GLU A 82 2.63 4.56 -22.59
C GLU A 82 3.59 4.15 -21.46
N PRO A 83 4.92 4.20 -21.69
CA PRO A 83 5.83 3.99 -20.58
C PRO A 83 5.44 5.03 -19.52
N PRO A 84 5.22 4.61 -18.26
CA PRO A 84 4.82 5.56 -17.23
C PRO A 84 5.79 6.73 -17.29
N GLU A 85 5.25 7.95 -17.43
CA GLU A 85 6.04 9.15 -17.26
C GLU A 85 6.72 8.99 -15.90
N LEU A 86 8.02 8.72 -15.91
CA LEU A 86 8.81 8.50 -14.72
C LEU A 86 8.81 9.84 -13.99
N VAL A 87 7.80 10.04 -13.12
CA VAL A 87 7.93 10.94 -11.98
C VAL A 87 9.27 10.57 -11.40
N ALA A 88 10.22 11.51 -11.47
CA ALA A 88 11.59 11.29 -11.03
C ALA A 88 11.51 10.52 -9.71
N GLY A 89 12.00 9.28 -9.73
CA GLY A 89 11.99 8.43 -8.55
C GLY A 89 12.64 9.19 -7.39
N PRO A 90 12.35 8.80 -6.14
CA PRO A 90 13.11 9.32 -5.01
C PRO A 90 14.62 9.29 -5.33
N PRO A 91 15.38 10.29 -4.86
CA PRO A 91 16.76 10.52 -5.27
C PRO A 91 17.64 9.25 -5.16
N PRO A 92 18.78 9.17 -5.88
CA PRO A 92 19.68 8.00 -5.98
C PRO A 92 20.12 7.33 -4.65
N VAL A 93 19.81 7.95 -3.52
CA VAL A 93 19.90 7.38 -2.18
C VAL A 93 19.20 6.02 -2.07
N GLU A 94 18.10 5.78 -2.79
CA GLU A 94 17.37 4.49 -2.71
C GLU A 94 18.13 3.33 -3.36
N GLU A 95 18.81 3.54 -4.50
CA GLU A 95 19.59 2.50 -5.16
C GLU A 95 20.81 2.11 -4.31
N GLU A 96 21.55 3.09 -3.80
CA GLU A 96 22.66 2.86 -2.88
C GLU A 96 22.20 2.24 -1.54
N ALA A 97 20.99 2.58 -1.07
CA ALA A 97 20.41 1.96 0.12
C ALA A 97 20.05 0.50 -0.11
N LEU A 98 19.51 0.15 -1.29
CA LEU A 98 19.20 -1.23 -1.68
C LEU A 98 20.47 -2.06 -1.81
N VAL A 99 21.54 -1.53 -2.43
CA VAL A 99 22.84 -2.20 -2.51
C VAL A 99 23.42 -2.43 -1.12
N ARG A 100 23.48 -1.40 -0.27
CA ARG A 100 23.97 -1.54 1.12
C ARG A 100 23.12 -2.51 1.94
N TRP A 101 21.81 -2.55 1.72
CA TRP A 101 20.95 -3.55 2.35
C TRP A 101 21.27 -4.96 1.86
N ALA A 102 21.43 -5.16 0.55
CA ALA A 102 21.77 -6.45 -0.04
C ALA A 102 23.11 -6.99 0.47
N GLU A 103 24.12 -6.11 0.60
CA GLU A 103 25.42 -6.42 1.18
C GLU A 103 25.34 -6.82 2.66
N ARG A 104 24.52 -6.12 3.46
CA ARG A 104 24.31 -6.45 4.87
C ARG A 104 23.62 -7.80 5.08
N GLN A 105 22.73 -8.17 4.17
CA GLN A 105 21.98 -9.42 4.29
C GLN A 105 22.84 -10.61 3.86
N ALA A 106 23.60 -10.49 2.76
CA ALA A 106 24.38 -11.60 2.25
C ALA A 106 25.37 -12.15 3.29
N PRO A 107 25.64 -13.48 3.28
CA PRO A 107 26.65 -14.05 4.16
C PRO A 107 27.98 -13.30 4.04
N ALA A 108 28.69 -13.10 5.17
CA ALA A 108 29.96 -12.37 5.21
C ALA A 108 31.15 -13.15 4.60
N THR A 109 30.90 -14.03 3.62
CA THR A 109 31.92 -14.80 2.91
C THR A 109 32.33 -14.07 1.64
N GLU A 110 33.61 -14.14 1.28
CA GLU A 110 34.13 -13.56 0.04
C GLU A 110 33.43 -14.11 -1.21
N GLU A 111 33.04 -15.38 -1.17
CA GLU A 111 32.24 -15.99 -2.24
C GLU A 111 30.85 -15.36 -2.38
N ALA A 112 30.18 -15.02 -1.29
CA ALA A 112 28.88 -14.37 -1.33
C ALA A 112 28.99 -12.95 -1.91
N LYS A 113 29.99 -12.17 -1.48
CA LYS A 113 30.28 -10.84 -2.03
C LYS A 113 30.57 -10.87 -3.53
N LYS A 114 31.40 -11.81 -4.00
CA LYS A 114 31.63 -12.00 -5.44
C LYS A 114 30.35 -12.34 -6.19
N THR A 115 29.53 -13.23 -5.64
CA THR A 115 28.25 -13.61 -6.28
C THR A 115 27.29 -12.43 -6.36
N LEU A 116 27.27 -11.56 -5.33
CA LEU A 116 26.53 -10.30 -5.33
C LEU A 116 27.02 -9.34 -6.41
N ALA A 117 28.33 -9.16 -6.54
CA ALA A 117 28.91 -8.33 -7.59
C ALA A 117 28.54 -8.82 -9.00
N TRP A 118 28.53 -10.14 -9.22
CA TRP A 118 28.05 -10.72 -10.48
C TRP A 118 26.56 -10.42 -10.74
N MET A 119 25.72 -10.43 -9.70
CA MET A 119 24.30 -10.08 -9.82
C MET A 119 24.07 -8.61 -10.14
N ALA A 120 24.88 -7.70 -9.56
CA ALA A 120 24.81 -6.28 -9.86
C ALA A 120 25.14 -6.01 -11.34
N ARG A 121 26.25 -6.57 -11.83
CA ARG A 121 26.66 -6.51 -13.25
C ARG A 121 25.62 -7.12 -14.20
N GLU A 122 25.01 -8.24 -13.81
CA GLU A 122 23.91 -8.84 -14.58
C GLU A 122 22.69 -7.91 -14.65
N GLY A 123 22.40 -7.16 -13.58
CA GLY A 123 21.36 -6.14 -13.54
C GLY A 123 21.64 -4.93 -14.44
N GLU A 124 22.92 -4.60 -14.64
CA GLU A 124 23.39 -3.58 -15.60
C GLU A 124 23.33 -4.06 -17.06
N GLY A 125 22.91 -5.31 -17.29
CA GLY A 125 22.72 -5.91 -18.61
C GLY A 125 23.88 -6.77 -19.10
N GLU A 126 24.91 -7.00 -18.26
CA GLU A 126 26.00 -7.89 -18.63
C GLU A 126 25.58 -9.36 -18.60
N LYS A 127 25.98 -10.13 -19.62
CA LYS A 127 25.69 -11.56 -19.69
C LYS A 127 26.55 -12.34 -18.71
N LEU A 128 25.97 -13.30 -17.99
CA LEU A 128 26.69 -14.15 -17.03
C LEU A 128 27.84 -14.94 -17.67
N GLU A 129 27.80 -15.19 -18.99
CA GLU A 129 28.88 -15.82 -19.74
C GLU A 129 30.11 -14.91 -19.87
N SER A 130 29.91 -13.60 -20.04
CA SER A 130 30.98 -12.58 -20.07
C SER A 130 31.68 -12.52 -18.70
N ILE A 131 30.89 -12.45 -17.63
CA ILE A 131 31.38 -12.44 -16.25
C ILE A 131 32.17 -13.72 -15.94
N ALA A 132 31.69 -14.87 -16.43
CA ALA A 132 32.33 -16.16 -16.26
C ALA A 132 33.71 -16.23 -16.96
N GLU A 133 33.81 -15.66 -18.16
CA GLU A 133 35.06 -15.58 -18.93
C GLU A 133 36.09 -14.69 -18.22
N GLU A 134 35.69 -13.50 -17.76
CA GLU A 134 36.58 -12.57 -17.06
C GLU A 134 37.09 -13.12 -15.72
N GLU A 135 36.21 -13.73 -14.91
CA GLU A 135 36.57 -14.31 -13.61
C GLU A 135 37.24 -15.69 -13.73
N GLN A 136 37.38 -16.22 -14.96
CA GLN A 136 37.92 -17.56 -15.24
C GLN A 136 37.17 -18.68 -14.48
N VAL A 137 35.84 -18.57 -14.39
CA VAL A 137 34.97 -19.54 -13.74
C VAL A 137 34.04 -20.17 -14.77
N PRO A 138 33.75 -21.50 -14.72
CA PRO A 138 32.78 -22.09 -15.64
C PRO A 138 31.40 -21.41 -15.54
N ALA A 139 30.81 -21.02 -16.68
CA ALA A 139 29.53 -20.31 -16.74
C ALA A 139 28.39 -21.03 -15.99
N ALA A 140 28.37 -22.37 -16.02
CA ALA A 140 27.41 -23.16 -15.26
C ALA A 140 27.48 -22.91 -13.73
N ARG A 141 28.69 -22.70 -13.20
CA ARG A 141 28.91 -22.43 -11.77
C ARG A 141 28.45 -21.02 -11.38
N VAL A 142 28.68 -20.03 -12.25
CA VAL A 142 28.17 -18.66 -12.06
C VAL A 142 26.65 -18.67 -12.01
N ARG A 143 25.98 -19.26 -13.02
CA ARG A 143 24.51 -19.38 -13.06
C ARG A 143 23.95 -20.10 -11.83
N GLN A 144 24.58 -21.19 -11.40
CA GLN A 144 24.13 -21.93 -10.21
C GLN A 144 24.26 -21.11 -8.93
N ARG A 145 25.37 -20.39 -8.75
CA ARG A 145 25.60 -19.54 -7.56
C ARG A 145 24.63 -18.36 -7.53
N VAL A 146 24.48 -17.64 -8.65
CA VAL A 146 23.51 -16.54 -8.79
C VAL A 146 22.10 -17.04 -8.53
N SER A 147 21.70 -18.19 -9.08
CA SER A 147 20.38 -18.77 -8.83
C SER A 147 20.15 -19.11 -7.34
N ARG A 148 21.16 -19.67 -6.65
CA ARG A 148 21.06 -19.96 -5.21
C ARG A 148 20.95 -18.67 -4.39
N MET A 149 21.78 -17.67 -4.71
CA MET A 149 21.76 -16.37 -4.03
C MET A 149 20.41 -15.67 -4.21
N ARG A 150 19.86 -15.65 -5.43
CA ARG A 150 18.52 -15.09 -5.71
C ARG A 150 17.42 -15.78 -4.91
N ARG A 151 17.45 -17.11 -4.77
CA ARG A 151 16.46 -17.84 -3.96
C ARG A 151 16.59 -17.48 -2.48
N TRP A 152 17.81 -17.52 -1.96
CA TRP A 152 18.12 -17.15 -0.57
C TRP A 152 17.67 -15.72 -0.23
N MET A 153 17.95 -14.75 -1.10
CA MET A 153 17.50 -13.36 -0.93
C MET A 153 15.98 -13.22 -0.96
N LYS A 154 15.30 -13.90 -1.89
CA LYS A 154 13.84 -13.87 -1.97
C LYS A 154 13.19 -14.40 -0.70
N GLU A 155 13.69 -15.50 -0.15
CA GLU A 155 13.19 -16.07 1.10
C GLU A 155 13.33 -15.09 2.26
N ARG A 156 14.48 -14.40 2.35
CA ARG A 156 14.74 -13.39 3.39
C ARG A 156 13.84 -12.16 3.24
N TRP A 157 13.67 -11.67 2.02
CA TRP A 157 12.84 -10.51 1.73
C TRP A 157 11.35 -10.77 1.97
N LEU A 158 10.86 -11.97 1.60
CA LEU A 158 9.50 -12.40 1.92
C LEU A 158 9.24 -12.44 3.43
N ALA A 159 10.23 -12.86 4.24
CA ALA A 159 10.11 -12.86 5.69
C ALA A 159 10.00 -11.43 6.26
N GLU A 160 10.79 -10.48 5.76
CA GLU A 160 10.70 -9.07 6.16
C GLU A 160 9.36 -8.44 5.75
N LEU A 161 8.89 -8.69 4.52
CA LEU A 161 7.59 -8.23 4.05
C LEU A 161 6.43 -8.82 4.86
N ALA A 162 6.49 -10.10 5.21
CA ALA A 162 5.49 -10.74 6.06
C ALA A 162 5.45 -10.11 7.47
N ALA A 163 6.60 -9.76 8.05
CA ALA A 163 6.68 -9.08 9.33
C ALA A 163 6.06 -7.67 9.27
N VAL A 164 6.37 -6.89 8.22
CA VAL A 164 5.76 -5.57 8.01
C VAL A 164 4.24 -5.69 7.82
N ALA A 165 3.77 -6.64 7.01
CA ALA A 165 2.35 -6.89 6.81
C ALA A 165 1.64 -7.28 8.13
N ALA A 166 2.27 -8.10 8.97
CA ALA A 166 1.75 -8.44 10.29
C ALA A 166 1.65 -7.23 11.22
N LEU A 167 2.64 -6.33 11.22
CA LEU A 167 2.59 -5.08 11.98
C LEU A 167 1.48 -4.15 11.49
N VAL A 168 1.30 -4.01 10.17
CA VAL A 168 0.20 -3.24 9.60
C VAL A 168 -1.16 -3.83 9.98
N ALA A 169 -1.30 -5.15 9.93
CA ALA A 169 -2.53 -5.84 10.34
C ALA A 169 -2.82 -5.61 11.84
N LEU A 170 -1.80 -5.71 12.71
CA LEU A 170 -1.92 -5.42 14.14
C LEU A 170 -2.33 -3.96 14.39
N ALA A 171 -1.71 -3.00 13.69
CA ALA A 171 -2.07 -1.59 13.79
C ALA A 171 -3.52 -1.34 13.33
N ALA A 172 -3.98 -2.00 12.27
CA ALA A 172 -5.36 -1.92 11.80
C ALA A 172 -6.36 -2.52 12.81
N ILE A 173 -6.00 -3.64 13.45
CA ILE A 173 -6.81 -4.24 14.52
C ILE A 173 -6.89 -3.30 15.73
N LEU A 174 -5.76 -2.75 16.18
CA LEU A 174 -5.74 -1.78 17.28
C LEU A 174 -6.56 -0.54 16.96
N TRP A 175 -6.42 0.00 15.75
CA TRP A 175 -7.20 1.14 15.29
C TRP A 175 -8.70 0.83 15.28
N ARG A 176 -9.09 -0.38 14.86
CA ARG A 176 -10.48 -0.82 14.91
C ARG A 176 -11.01 -0.92 16.34
N VAL A 177 -10.25 -1.53 17.25
CA VAL A 177 -10.63 -1.65 18.67
C VAL A 177 -10.78 -0.28 19.34
N VAL A 178 -9.89 0.67 19.04
CA VAL A 178 -10.00 2.06 19.55
C VAL A 178 -11.21 2.76 18.96
N LYS A 179 -11.47 2.59 17.66
CA LYS A 179 -12.63 3.21 17.00
C LYS A 179 -13.96 2.67 17.52
N ASP A 180 -14.05 1.37 17.81
CA ASP A 180 -15.25 0.75 18.36
C ASP A 180 -15.49 1.19 19.83
N ALA A 181 -14.46 1.60 20.56
CA ALA A 181 -14.60 2.17 21.91
C ALA A 181 -15.14 3.61 21.90
N ASP A 182 -14.97 4.33 20.78
CA ASP A 182 -15.48 5.68 20.57
C ASP A 182 -16.87 5.69 19.91
N GLU A 183 -17.51 4.54 19.64
CA GLU A 183 -18.94 4.57 19.35
C GLU A 183 -19.64 5.06 20.63
N PRO A 184 -20.20 6.29 20.63
CA PRO A 184 -20.92 6.77 21.78
C PRO A 184 -22.07 5.81 21.97
N GLU A 185 -22.03 5.07 23.08
CA GLU A 185 -23.08 4.17 23.55
C GLU A 185 -24.41 4.80 23.18
N ALA A 186 -25.08 4.19 22.19
CA ALA A 186 -26.25 4.77 21.54
C ALA A 186 -27.20 5.21 22.65
N LEU A 187 -27.27 6.52 22.89
CA LEU A 187 -28.07 7.09 23.96
C LEU A 187 -29.47 6.56 23.73
N VAL A 188 -29.88 5.61 24.58
CA VAL A 188 -31.28 5.19 24.71
C VAL A 188 -32.06 6.49 24.71
N PRO A 189 -33.06 6.68 23.83
CA PRO A 189 -33.75 7.96 23.68
C PRO A 189 -34.17 8.41 25.07
N VAL A 190 -33.43 9.39 25.61
CA VAL A 190 -33.69 9.94 26.92
C VAL A 190 -35.07 10.55 26.79
N PRO A 191 -36.06 10.14 27.61
CA PRO A 191 -37.41 10.70 27.54
C PRO A 191 -37.28 12.22 27.56
N ASP A 192 -37.90 12.88 26.57
CA ASP A 192 -37.82 14.32 26.29
C ASP A 192 -37.50 15.10 27.56
N LYS A 193 -36.20 15.40 27.74
CA LYS A 193 -35.75 16.28 28.80
C LYS A 193 -36.45 17.59 28.53
N VAL A 194 -37.35 17.95 29.45
CA VAL A 194 -37.95 19.27 29.59
C VAL A 194 -36.93 20.31 29.11
N PRO A 195 -37.27 21.16 28.12
CA PRO A 195 -36.33 22.12 27.56
C PRO A 195 -35.67 22.85 28.72
N ALA A 196 -34.35 22.78 28.78
CA ALA A 196 -33.58 23.47 29.80
C ALA A 196 -34.07 24.94 29.84
N PRO A 197 -34.30 25.52 31.02
CA PRO A 197 -34.74 26.90 31.13
C PRO A 197 -33.81 27.79 30.30
N PRO A 198 -34.34 28.82 29.63
CA PRO A 198 -33.53 29.67 28.77
C PRO A 198 -32.34 30.21 29.57
N ASP A 199 -31.13 29.95 29.07
CA ASP A 199 -29.88 30.35 29.71
C ASP A 199 -29.97 31.82 30.09
N THR A 200 -29.98 32.09 31.39
CA THR A 200 -29.92 33.48 31.84
C THR A 200 -28.59 34.07 31.39
N PRO A 201 -28.49 35.37 31.10
CA PRO A 201 -27.22 36.02 30.77
C PRO A 201 -26.11 35.72 31.78
N LEU A 202 -26.49 35.56 33.05
CA LEU A 202 -25.59 35.19 34.14
C LEU A 202 -25.04 33.75 34.01
N ASP A 203 -25.88 32.79 33.63
CA ASP A 203 -25.44 31.40 33.43
C ASP A 203 -24.51 31.28 32.22
N ARG A 204 -24.81 32.02 31.15
CA ARG A 204 -23.90 32.14 30.01
C ARG A 204 -22.55 32.78 30.39
N ALA A 205 -22.57 33.81 31.24
CA ALA A 205 -21.33 34.43 31.72
C ALA A 205 -20.49 33.47 32.59
N LYS A 206 -21.12 32.63 33.42
CA LYS A 206 -20.44 31.60 34.20
C LYS A 206 -19.80 30.53 33.30
N ALA A 207 -20.52 30.08 32.26
CA ALA A 207 -20.01 29.13 31.28
C ALA A 207 -18.77 29.68 30.54
N LEU A 208 -18.85 30.92 30.06
CA LEU A 208 -17.71 31.59 29.40
C LEU A 208 -16.49 31.72 30.33
N ARG A 209 -16.68 31.99 31.62
CA ARG A 209 -15.59 32.01 32.60
C ARG A 209 -14.95 30.63 32.80
N ALA A 210 -15.76 29.57 32.87
CA ALA A 210 -15.27 28.20 33.00
C ALA A 210 -14.42 27.79 31.78
N ASP A 211 -14.92 28.06 30.57
CA ASP A 211 -14.19 27.81 29.33
C ASP A 211 -12.89 28.61 29.27
N ALA A 212 -12.94 29.88 29.68
CA ALA A 212 -11.74 30.72 29.70
C ALA A 212 -10.65 30.17 30.63
N PHE A 213 -11.01 29.71 31.83
CA PHE A 213 -10.05 29.10 32.74
C PHE A 213 -9.38 27.87 32.13
N TRP A 214 -10.14 27.02 31.46
CA TRP A 214 -9.60 25.87 30.74
C TRP A 214 -8.60 26.25 29.64
N TRP A 215 -8.89 27.31 28.87
CA TRP A 215 -7.95 27.83 27.86
C TRP A 215 -6.68 28.44 28.48
N CYS A 216 -6.83 29.11 29.62
CA CYS A 216 -5.72 29.66 30.39
C CYS A 216 -4.77 28.54 30.88
N GLU A 217 -5.31 27.43 31.37
CA GLU A 217 -4.51 26.27 31.82
C GLU A 217 -3.72 25.61 30.69
N ARG A 218 -4.25 25.62 29.47
CA ARG A 218 -3.58 25.09 28.26
C ARG A 218 -2.56 26.04 27.64
N GLY A 219 -2.31 27.20 28.25
CA GLY A 219 -1.39 28.22 27.72
C GLY A 219 -1.91 28.98 26.50
N SER A 220 -3.19 28.84 26.16
CA SER A 220 -3.84 29.56 25.06
C SER A 220 -4.33 30.94 25.54
N TYR A 221 -3.40 31.77 25.97
CA TYR A 221 -3.70 33.00 26.72
C TYR A 221 -4.52 34.03 25.94
N LYS A 222 -4.39 34.11 24.61
CA LYS A 222 -5.19 35.02 23.78
C LYS A 222 -6.69 34.68 23.84
N VAL A 223 -7.03 33.42 23.62
CA VAL A 223 -8.42 32.91 23.66
C VAL A 223 -8.99 33.03 25.08
N CYS A 224 -8.17 32.76 26.10
CA CYS A 224 -8.57 32.95 27.49
C CYS A 224 -9.03 34.40 27.77
N VAL A 225 -8.23 35.40 27.37
CA VAL A 225 -8.58 36.82 27.60
C VAL A 225 -9.85 37.21 26.83
N GLU A 226 -9.98 36.79 25.57
CA GLU A 226 -11.17 37.06 24.75
C GLU A 226 -12.45 36.51 25.40
N GLN A 227 -12.41 35.28 25.92
CA GLN A 227 -13.56 34.65 26.60
C GLN A 227 -13.89 35.32 27.94
N LEU A 228 -12.88 35.75 28.71
CA LEU A 228 -13.11 36.54 29.93
C LEU A 228 -13.73 37.90 29.61
N ASP A 229 -13.34 38.55 28.51
CA ASP A 229 -13.94 39.80 28.04
C ASP A 229 -15.39 39.63 27.60
N ALA A 230 -15.69 38.54 26.87
CA ALA A 230 -17.06 38.20 26.52
C ALA A 230 -17.91 37.93 27.77
N ALA A 231 -17.36 37.22 28.77
CA ALA A 231 -18.06 36.99 30.04
C ALA A 231 -18.31 38.30 30.81
N LYS A 232 -17.34 39.22 30.83
CA LYS A 232 -17.46 40.54 31.47
C LYS A 232 -18.59 41.38 30.87
N GLN A 233 -18.81 41.29 29.56
CA GLN A 233 -19.92 42.02 28.91
C GLN A 233 -21.29 41.56 29.42
N LEU A 234 -21.41 40.28 29.80
CA LEU A 234 -22.65 39.69 30.31
C LEU A 234 -22.79 39.83 31.83
N ASP A 235 -21.68 39.80 32.58
CA ASP A 235 -21.64 39.87 34.05
C ASP A 235 -20.42 40.69 34.53
N PRO A 236 -20.51 42.05 34.53
CA PRO A 236 -19.42 42.91 34.97
C PRO A 236 -19.07 42.73 36.45
N SER A 237 -20.04 42.37 37.29
CA SER A 237 -19.83 42.11 38.72
C SER A 237 -19.03 40.83 38.93
N GLY A 238 -19.30 39.78 38.15
CA GLY A 238 -18.53 38.53 38.17
C GLY A 238 -17.08 38.69 37.69
N ASP A 239 -16.78 39.66 36.83
CA ASP A 239 -15.40 39.98 36.42
C ASP A 239 -14.55 40.48 37.60
N ALA A 240 -15.17 41.10 38.62
CA ALA A 240 -14.46 41.58 39.81
C ALA A 240 -14.01 40.46 40.76
N ALA A 241 -14.38 39.19 40.49
CA ALA A 241 -13.94 38.07 41.31
C ALA A 241 -12.40 37.92 41.28
N PRO A 242 -11.75 37.64 42.42
CA PRO A 242 -10.29 37.61 42.53
C PRO A 242 -9.65 36.57 41.60
N GLU A 243 -10.32 35.44 41.39
CA GLU A 243 -9.87 34.37 40.50
C GLU A 243 -9.83 34.79 39.03
N VAL A 244 -10.83 35.56 38.58
CA VAL A 244 -10.92 36.09 37.21
C VAL A 244 -9.83 37.11 36.96
N GLN A 245 -9.62 38.03 37.91
CA GLN A 245 -8.55 39.03 37.82
C GLN A 245 -7.16 38.38 37.81
N ALA A 246 -6.93 37.39 38.69
CA ALA A 246 -5.66 36.65 38.70
C ALA A 246 -5.41 35.90 37.38
N ALA A 247 -6.44 35.29 36.78
CA ALA A 247 -6.31 34.64 35.47
C ALA A 247 -6.00 35.65 34.34
N ARG A 248 -6.67 36.81 34.33
CA ARG A 248 -6.38 37.89 33.36
C ARG A 248 -4.95 38.40 33.48
N GLU A 249 -4.49 38.65 34.69
CA GLU A 249 -3.13 39.13 34.92
C GLU A 249 -2.09 38.11 34.46
N ARG A 250 -2.27 36.82 34.79
CA ARG A 250 -1.41 35.74 34.31
C ARG A 250 -1.37 35.66 32.79
N ALA A 251 -2.55 35.69 32.15
CA ALA A 251 -2.65 35.62 30.69
C ALA A 251 -2.00 36.82 30.00
N ARG A 252 -2.21 38.04 30.52
CA ARG A 252 -1.57 39.26 30.00
C ARG A 252 -0.05 39.21 30.18
N ARG A 253 0.43 38.85 31.36
CA ARG A 253 1.87 38.70 31.63
C ARG A 253 2.51 37.69 30.68
N ALA A 254 1.82 36.59 30.37
CA ALA A 254 2.32 35.57 29.44
C ALA A 254 2.32 36.05 27.97
N LEU A 255 1.37 36.91 27.58
CA LEU A 255 1.32 37.52 26.26
C LEU A 255 2.35 38.64 26.09
N GLU A 256 2.66 39.38 27.15
CA GLU A 256 3.67 40.44 27.18
C GLU A 256 5.10 39.90 27.35
N ALA A 257 5.25 38.75 28.00
CA ALA A 257 6.55 38.10 28.12
C ALA A 257 7.12 37.86 26.71
N PRO A 258 8.35 38.31 26.42
CA PRO A 258 8.97 38.05 25.14
C PRO A 258 9.00 36.54 24.95
N GLN A 259 8.33 36.04 23.90
CA GLN A 259 8.33 34.61 23.64
C GLN A 259 9.78 34.15 23.61
N PRO A 260 10.13 33.10 24.37
CA PRO A 260 11.48 32.56 24.32
C PRO A 260 11.74 32.28 22.85
N ARG A 261 12.67 33.04 22.25
CA ARG A 261 13.07 32.80 20.87
C ARG A 261 13.36 31.32 20.82
N PRO A 262 12.76 30.55 19.89
CA PRO A 262 13.02 29.13 19.80
C PRO A 262 14.54 29.03 19.75
N THR A 263 15.14 28.57 20.85
CA THR A 263 16.57 28.40 20.93
C THR A 263 16.78 27.36 19.87
N SER A 264 17.29 27.80 18.72
CA SER A 264 17.72 26.94 17.65
C SER A 264 18.66 25.99 18.36
N THR A 265 18.14 24.81 18.68
CA THR A 265 18.91 23.71 19.20
C THR A 265 19.72 23.33 17.99
N SER A 266 20.83 24.04 17.81
CA SER A 266 21.97 23.56 17.08
C SER A 266 22.23 22.21 17.73
N THR A 267 21.72 21.17 17.08
CA THR A 267 22.11 19.80 17.34
C THR A 267 23.62 19.85 17.52
N PRO A 268 24.17 19.53 18.69
CA PRO A 268 25.60 19.56 18.87
C PRO A 268 26.17 18.60 17.84
N THR A 269 26.79 19.15 16.80
CA THR A 269 27.66 18.42 15.90
C THR A 269 28.60 17.62 16.79
N PRO A 270 28.64 16.28 16.69
CA PRO A 270 29.57 15.47 17.45
C PRO A 270 30.97 16.07 17.26
N PRO A 271 31.73 16.34 18.34
CA PRO A 271 33.07 16.87 18.18
C PRO A 271 33.87 15.89 17.33
N GLU A 272 34.34 16.39 16.19
CA GLU A 272 35.32 15.74 15.34
C GLU A 272 36.61 15.63 16.16
N THR A 273 36.77 14.49 16.83
CA THR A 273 37.97 14.15 17.58
C THR A 273 39.11 13.96 16.58
N LYS A 274 39.80 15.05 16.25
CA LYS A 274 41.20 15.01 15.78
C LYS A 274 42.06 14.56 16.96
N GLY A 275 42.07 13.26 17.18
CA GLY A 275 43.04 12.58 18.04
C GLY A 275 44.36 12.46 17.29
N GLU A 276 45.28 13.37 17.62
CA GLU A 276 46.71 13.25 17.42
C GLU A 276 47.19 11.87 17.90
N ILE A 277 47.54 11.00 16.94
CA ILE A 277 48.18 9.71 17.20
C ILE A 277 49.58 10.00 17.73
N LYS A 278 49.74 10.04 19.06
CA LYS A 278 51.05 9.94 19.68
C LYS A 278 51.54 8.51 19.61
N ASP A 279 52.72 8.35 19.02
CA ASP A 279 53.57 7.17 19.04
C ASP A 279 53.47 6.42 20.36
N THR A 280 52.73 5.31 20.34
CA THR A 280 52.73 4.35 21.43
C THR A 280 53.73 3.27 21.07
N LYS A 281 54.89 3.41 21.71
CA LYS A 281 56.01 2.49 21.82
C LYS A 281 55.57 1.01 21.78
N GLU A 282 56.05 0.35 20.73
CA GLU A 282 56.04 -1.10 20.51
C GLU A 282 56.53 -1.84 21.77
N LEU A 283 55.59 -2.49 22.47
CA LEU A 283 55.88 -3.43 23.54
C LEU A 283 55.91 -4.83 22.93
N GLU A 284 57.05 -5.48 23.11
CA GLU A 284 57.37 -6.82 22.64
C GLU A 284 56.30 -7.86 23.01
N PRO A 285 56.02 -8.83 22.12
CA PRO A 285 55.08 -9.90 22.38
C PRO A 285 55.60 -10.85 23.48
N ARG A 286 54.90 -10.84 24.62
CA ARG A 286 55.06 -11.82 25.69
C ARG A 286 54.69 -13.21 25.17
N LYS A 287 55.67 -14.12 25.13
CA LYS A 287 55.49 -15.55 24.83
C LYS A 287 54.40 -16.16 25.70
N VAL A 288 53.25 -16.48 25.10
CA VAL A 288 52.24 -17.36 25.69
C VAL A 288 52.57 -18.79 25.29
N ALA A 289 52.69 -19.67 26.29
CA ALA A 289 52.98 -21.08 26.11
C ALA A 289 51.86 -21.80 25.33
N PRO A 290 52.18 -22.82 24.50
CA PRO A 290 51.20 -23.55 23.73
C PRO A 290 50.32 -24.44 24.62
N SER A 291 49.00 -24.31 24.48
CA SER A 291 48.01 -25.20 25.06
C SER A 291 48.09 -26.63 24.46
N PRO A 292 47.78 -27.69 25.23
CA PRO A 292 47.92 -29.07 24.78
C PRO A 292 46.90 -29.46 23.72
N LYS A 293 47.37 -30.25 22.74
CA LYS A 293 46.59 -30.84 21.65
C LYS A 293 45.45 -31.73 22.18
N PRO A 294 44.21 -31.62 21.67
CA PRO A 294 43.21 -32.67 21.84
C PRO A 294 43.56 -33.89 20.96
N ALA A 295 43.47 -35.07 21.56
CA ALA A 295 43.71 -36.36 20.92
C ALA A 295 42.64 -36.68 19.85
N PRO A 296 43.00 -37.38 18.75
CA PRO A 296 42.04 -37.78 17.72
C PRO A 296 41.22 -38.99 18.17
N THR A 297 39.93 -38.78 18.44
CA THR A 297 38.98 -39.88 18.62
C THR A 297 38.55 -40.39 17.24
N ASN A 298 39.20 -41.46 16.78
CA ASN A 298 38.73 -42.27 15.67
C ASN A 298 37.54 -43.11 16.15
N ALA A 299 36.32 -42.70 15.78
CA ALA A 299 35.15 -43.57 15.81
C ALA A 299 34.28 -43.25 14.59
N LYS A 300 34.50 -43.99 13.50
CA LYS A 300 33.58 -44.06 12.37
C LYS A 300 32.33 -44.84 12.81
N PRO A 301 31.12 -44.29 12.73
CA PRO A 301 29.93 -45.12 12.67
C PRO A 301 29.89 -45.78 11.29
N LYS A 302 29.95 -47.11 11.24
CA LYS A 302 29.51 -47.86 10.06
C LYS A 302 28.00 -47.61 9.93
N LEU A 303 27.61 -46.90 8.88
CA LEU A 303 26.22 -46.84 8.43
C LEU A 303 26.03 -48.00 7.44
N ASP A 304 25.14 -48.93 7.77
CA ASP A 304 24.78 -50.06 6.91
C ASP A 304 24.16 -49.56 5.59
N PRO A 305 24.58 -50.06 4.41
CA PRO A 305 24.07 -49.58 3.12
C PRO A 305 22.66 -50.07 2.72
N GLU A 306 21.89 -50.72 3.60
CA GLU A 306 20.76 -51.55 3.17
C GLU A 306 19.36 -51.00 3.52
N LEU A 307 19.19 -49.68 3.65
CA LEU A 307 17.90 -49.10 4.05
C LEU A 307 17.46 -47.82 3.31
N ILE A 308 17.99 -47.57 2.11
CA ILE A 308 17.48 -46.51 1.21
C ILE A 308 17.12 -47.13 -0.15
N ASP A 309 16.19 -48.09 -0.17
CA ASP A 309 15.47 -48.49 -1.38
C ASP A 309 13.98 -48.69 -1.12
N ARG A 310 13.35 -47.71 -0.45
CA ARG A 310 11.89 -47.61 -0.38
C ARG A 310 11.45 -46.17 -0.50
N GLY A 311 10.94 -45.83 -1.68
CA GLY A 311 9.79 -44.93 -1.77
C GLY A 311 10.03 -43.60 -2.48
N THR A 312 10.26 -43.63 -3.79
CA THR A 312 9.62 -42.68 -4.72
C THR A 312 9.38 -43.37 -6.06
N LYS A 313 8.31 -44.18 -6.11
CA LYS A 313 7.69 -44.54 -7.40
C LYS A 313 7.11 -43.25 -7.97
N ASN A 314 7.87 -42.63 -8.86
CA ASN A 314 7.39 -41.62 -9.79
C ASN A 314 6.33 -42.28 -10.67
N GLU A 315 5.08 -41.99 -10.36
CA GLU A 315 3.91 -42.38 -11.13
C GLU A 315 3.96 -41.65 -12.48
N LYS A 316 4.57 -42.30 -13.47
CA LYS A 316 4.50 -41.93 -14.89
C LYS A 316 3.02 -41.84 -15.27
N SER A 317 2.57 -40.62 -15.50
CA SER A 317 1.31 -40.28 -16.14
C SER A 317 1.22 -41.03 -17.47
N ARG A 318 0.36 -42.05 -17.51
CA ARG A 318 -0.07 -42.70 -18.75
C ARG A 318 -0.83 -41.67 -19.60
N PRO A 319 -0.53 -41.53 -20.91
CA PRO A 319 -1.40 -40.79 -21.81
C PRO A 319 -2.73 -41.54 -21.95
N LEU A 320 -3.84 -40.80 -21.79
CA LEU A 320 -5.21 -41.26 -22.02
C LEU A 320 -5.36 -41.85 -23.44
N PRO A 321 -6.07 -42.97 -23.61
CA PRO A 321 -6.37 -43.51 -24.94
C PRO A 321 -7.31 -42.56 -25.68
N LYS A 322 -6.93 -42.22 -26.92
CA LYS A 322 -7.77 -41.50 -27.88
C LYS A 322 -9.07 -42.26 -28.09
N THR A 323 -10.19 -41.69 -27.63
CA THR A 323 -11.53 -42.12 -28.00
C THR A 323 -11.71 -41.95 -29.50
N GLN A 324 -11.72 -43.07 -30.22
CA GLN A 324 -12.19 -43.13 -31.59
C GLN A 324 -13.67 -42.73 -31.60
N ARG A 325 -13.97 -41.52 -32.08
CA ARG A 325 -15.32 -41.15 -32.50
C ARG A 325 -15.69 -42.03 -33.70
N LYS A 326 -16.54 -43.03 -33.44
CA LYS A 326 -17.29 -43.75 -34.47
C LYS A 326 -18.03 -42.72 -35.33
N LYS A 327 -17.65 -42.66 -36.60
CA LYS A 327 -18.40 -42.02 -37.67
C LYS A 327 -19.51 -43.00 -38.05
N GLY A 328 -20.69 -42.81 -37.47
CA GLY A 328 -21.91 -43.56 -37.77
C GLY A 328 -23.02 -42.57 -38.14
N ASP A 329 -23.47 -42.70 -39.38
CA ASP A 329 -24.87 -42.62 -39.83
C ASP A 329 -25.67 -41.36 -39.47
N ILE A 330 -25.65 -40.40 -40.41
CA ILE A 330 -26.81 -39.54 -40.68
C ILE A 330 -27.07 -39.61 -42.19
N GLU A 331 -27.70 -40.70 -42.61
CA GLU A 331 -28.44 -40.78 -43.87
C GLU A 331 -29.87 -41.16 -43.50
N LEU A 332 -30.76 -40.17 -43.38
CA LEU A 332 -32.22 -40.31 -43.46
C LEU A 332 -32.86 -38.97 -43.09
N LEU A 333 -33.25 -38.21 -44.12
CA LEU A 333 -34.51 -37.46 -44.22
C LEU A 333 -34.44 -36.55 -45.46
N LYS A 334 -34.71 -37.15 -46.63
CA LYS A 334 -35.35 -36.46 -47.75
C LYS A 334 -36.65 -37.21 -48.03
N LYS A 335 -37.75 -36.60 -47.62
CA LYS A 335 -39.06 -36.69 -48.26
C LYS A 335 -39.76 -35.37 -48.04
#